data_AF-A0A529M375-F1
#
_entry.id   AF-A0A529M375-F1
#
_cell.length_a   1.000
_cell.length_b   1.000
_cell.length_c   1.000
_cell.angle_alpha   90.00
_cell.angle_beta   90.00
_cell.angle_gamma   90.00
#
_symmetry.space_group_name_H-M   'P 1'
#
loop_
_entity.id
_entity.type
_entity.pdbx_description
1 polymer ?
#
loop_
_entity_poly.entity_id
_entity_poly.type
_entity_poly.pdbx_seq_one_letter_code
_entity_poly.pdbx_strand_id
1 'polypeptide(L)'
;MEQNLKVQDSLVDELLAIEAKLVPLEARKEELKEALRGFGAKAYTVDGVGTVQVSEPAISKKTGTKLEVDQTQLPKLSKATFDEVFEKGFTFYADVMSRAAKSRVEIKLAA
;
A
#
# COMPACT_ATOMS: atom_id res chain seq x y z
N MET A 1 45.70 -16.39 -14.55
CA MET A 1 44.52 -15.50 -14.44
C MET A 1 43.38 -16.12 -13.62
N GLU A 2 43.64 -17.05 -12.71
CA GLU A 2 42.57 -17.81 -11.99
C GLU A 2 42.27 -17.33 -10.56
N GLN A 3 43.13 -16.49 -9.97
CA GLN A 3 42.90 -15.98 -8.60
C GLN A 3 41.68 -15.06 -8.50
N ASN A 4 41.34 -14.34 -9.56
CA ASN A 4 40.21 -13.41 -9.55
C ASN A 4 38.84 -14.12 -9.57
N LEU A 5 38.72 -15.32 -10.14
CA LEU A 5 37.46 -16.07 -10.14
C LEU A 5 37.19 -16.70 -8.76
N LYS A 6 38.20 -17.29 -8.10
CA LYS A 6 38.01 -17.90 -6.76
C LYS A 6 37.60 -16.90 -5.69
N VAL A 7 38.09 -15.66 -5.77
CA VAL A 7 37.68 -14.57 -4.86
C VAL A 7 36.23 -14.17 -5.12
N GLN A 8 35.78 -14.16 -6.38
CA GLN A 8 34.38 -13.90 -6.73
C GLN A 8 33.45 -15.00 -6.22
N ASP A 9 33.80 -16.27 -6.38
CA ASP A 9 33.00 -17.40 -5.89
C ASP A 9 32.84 -17.34 -4.35
N SER A 10 33.93 -17.06 -3.62
CA SER A 10 33.86 -16.92 -2.15
C SER A 10 32.99 -15.76 -1.67
N LEU A 11 32.94 -14.65 -2.42
CA LEU A 11 32.07 -13.50 -2.11
C LEU A 11 30.61 -13.80 -2.42
N VAL A 12 30.34 -14.55 -3.50
CA VAL A 12 28.99 -14.99 -3.87
C VAL A 12 28.46 -15.97 -2.82
N ASP A 13 29.29 -16.91 -2.36
CA ASP A 13 28.93 -17.84 -1.28
C ASP A 13 28.63 -17.12 0.03
N GLU A 14 29.44 -16.13 0.39
CA GLU A 14 29.21 -15.31 1.58
C GLU A 14 27.91 -14.51 1.48
N LEU A 15 27.64 -13.89 0.33
CA LEU A 15 26.40 -13.15 0.08
C LEU A 15 25.17 -14.07 0.15
N LEU A 16 25.22 -15.24 -0.49
CA LEU A 16 24.15 -16.23 -0.45
C LEU A 16 23.92 -16.78 0.96
N ALA A 17 24.98 -16.98 1.74
CA ALA A 17 24.89 -17.42 3.13
C ALA A 17 24.28 -16.35 4.05
N ILE A 18 24.54 -15.07 3.79
CA ILE A 18 23.89 -13.95 4.49
C ILE A 18 22.41 -13.88 4.10
N GLU A 19 22.09 -13.95 2.81
CA GLU A 19 20.72 -13.92 2.32
C GLU A 19 19.89 -15.08 2.89
N ALA A 20 20.45 -16.28 2.95
CA ALA A 20 19.80 -17.45 3.56
C ALA A 20 19.46 -17.26 5.04
N LYS A 21 20.19 -16.40 5.76
CA LYS A 21 19.88 -16.03 7.15
C LYS A 21 18.90 -14.86 7.24
N LEU A 22 18.93 -13.94 6.28
CA LEU A 22 18.03 -12.78 6.24
C LEU A 22 16.60 -13.18 5.87
N VAL A 23 16.40 -14.02 4.85
CA VAL A 23 15.08 -14.46 4.39
C VAL A 23 14.15 -14.92 5.54
N PRO A 24 14.56 -15.84 6.44
CA PRO A 24 13.70 -16.23 7.56
C PRO A 24 13.49 -15.11 8.59
N LEU A 25 14.46 -14.21 8.78
CA LEU A 25 14.33 -13.06 9.68
C LEU A 25 13.37 -12.01 9.12
N GLU A 26 13.38 -11.78 7.81
CA GLU A 26 12.42 -10.91 7.12
C GLU A 26 11.01 -11.48 7.18
N ALA A 27 10.86 -12.79 6.98
CA ALA A 27 9.58 -13.47 7.17
C ALA A 27 9.08 -13.28 8.61
N ARG A 28 9.94 -13.51 9.61
CA ARG A 28 9.57 -13.30 11.02
C ARG A 28 9.24 -11.85 11.34
N LYS A 29 9.95 -10.89 10.73
CA LYS A 29 9.68 -9.45 10.86
C LYS A 29 8.30 -9.09 10.32
N GLU A 30 7.88 -9.64 9.19
CA GLU A 30 6.53 -9.42 8.66
C GLU A 30 5.45 -10.07 9.53
N GLU A 31 5.66 -11.29 10.05
CA GLU A 31 4.76 -11.91 11.03
C GLU A 31 4.56 -11.03 12.27
N LEU A 32 5.66 -10.48 12.82
CA LEU A 32 5.60 -9.59 13.99
C LEU A 32 4.86 -8.28 13.68
N LYS A 33 5.05 -7.70 12.49
CA LYS A 33 4.27 -6.54 12.06
C LYS A 33 2.78 -6.88 11.96
N GLU A 34 2.41 -8.03 11.41
CA GLU A 34 1.01 -8.46 11.35
C GLU A 34 0.40 -8.66 12.73
N ALA A 35 1.13 -9.29 13.66
CA ALA A 35 0.71 -9.40 15.05
C ALA A 35 0.46 -8.00 15.67
N LEU A 36 1.39 -7.06 15.46
CA LEU A 36 1.27 -5.68 15.96
C LEU A 36 0.08 -4.92 15.35
N ARG A 37 -0.25 -5.15 14.07
CA ARG A 37 -1.47 -4.59 13.45
C ARG A 37 -2.74 -5.07 14.15
N GLY A 38 -2.77 -6.32 14.63
CA GLY A 38 -3.90 -6.90 15.37
C GLY A 38 -4.21 -6.19 16.69
N PHE A 39 -3.23 -5.55 17.31
CA PHE A 39 -3.41 -4.76 18.54
C PHE A 39 -3.92 -3.33 18.30
N GLY A 40 -4.05 -2.90 17.04
CA GLY A 40 -4.54 -1.57 16.68
C GLY A 40 -3.46 -0.49 16.69
N ALA A 41 -3.88 0.76 16.46
CA ALA A 41 -2.98 1.89 16.32
C ALA A 41 -2.34 2.27 17.67
N LYS A 42 -1.01 2.17 17.75
CA LYS A 42 -0.24 2.43 18.97
C LYS A 42 1.22 2.69 18.65
N ALA A 43 1.88 3.47 19.50
CA ALA A 43 3.33 3.61 19.53
C ALA A 43 3.92 2.74 20.65
N TYR A 44 4.95 1.97 20.32
CA TYR A 44 5.71 1.14 21.24
C TYR A 44 7.14 1.66 21.27
N THR A 45 7.61 2.13 22.43
CA THR A 45 8.98 2.60 22.62
C THR A 45 9.73 1.59 23.48
N VAL A 46 10.92 1.19 23.04
CA VAL A 46 11.84 0.37 23.81
C VAL A 46 13.10 1.19 24.04
N ASP A 47 13.38 1.49 25.30
CA ASP A 47 14.49 2.35 25.70
C ASP A 47 15.82 1.78 25.21
N GLY A 48 16.62 2.64 24.58
CA GLY A 48 17.93 2.27 24.01
C GLY A 48 17.88 1.43 22.73
N VAL A 49 16.70 1.06 22.22
CA VAL A 49 16.55 0.23 21.01
C VAL A 49 15.82 0.98 19.90
N GLY A 50 14.70 1.64 20.20
CA GLY A 50 13.94 2.41 19.21
C GLY A 50 12.43 2.44 19.44
N THR A 51 11.69 2.82 18.40
CA THR A 51 10.23 2.95 18.41
C THR A 51 9.59 2.18 17.26
N VAL A 52 8.43 1.59 17.53
CA VAL A 52 7.54 0.99 16.53
C VAL A 52 6.20 1.71 16.56
N GLN A 53 5.78 2.27 15.44
CA GLN A 53 4.51 2.97 15.31
C GLN A 53 3.57 2.19 14.38
N VAL A 54 2.40 1.84 14.89
CA VAL A 54 1.32 1.22 14.11
C VAL A 54 0.26 2.29 13.86
N SER A 55 -0.04 2.57 12.59
CA SER A 55 -1.08 3.52 12.22
C SER A 55 -2.47 2.89 12.29
N GLU A 56 -3.51 3.73 12.35
CA GLU A 56 -4.87 3.25 12.10
C GLU A 56 -5.00 2.68 10.68
N PRO A 57 -5.82 1.65 10.47
CA PRO A 57 -6.13 1.16 9.14
C PRO A 57 -6.92 2.25 8.40
N ALA A 58 -6.59 2.48 7.13
CA ALA A 58 -7.32 3.44 6.32
C ALA A 58 -8.70 2.87 6.00
N ILE A 59 -9.74 3.46 6.58
CA ILE A 59 -11.14 3.13 6.27
C ILE A 59 -11.48 3.73 4.91
N SER A 60 -12.19 2.97 4.08
CA SER A 60 -12.70 3.47 2.80
C SER A 60 -13.62 4.66 3.06
N LYS A 61 -13.26 5.82 2.51
CA LYS A 61 -14.03 7.06 2.63
C LYS A 61 -14.36 7.54 1.22
N LYS A 62 -15.54 8.13 1.07
CA LYS A 62 -15.97 8.77 -0.17
C LYS A 62 -14.98 9.89 -0.51
N THR A 63 -14.26 9.75 -1.61
CA THR A 63 -13.29 10.73 -2.10
C THR A 63 -13.85 11.62 -3.20
N GLY A 64 -15.02 11.29 -3.74
CA GLY A 64 -15.76 12.15 -4.66
C GLY A 64 -16.91 11.43 -5.35
N THR A 65 -17.56 12.11 -6.27
CA THR A 65 -18.55 11.58 -7.20
C THR A 65 -18.01 11.78 -8.62
N LYS A 66 -17.97 10.72 -9.44
CA LYS A 66 -17.52 10.84 -10.84
C LYS A 66 -18.74 10.66 -11.75
N LEU A 67 -18.94 11.62 -12.66
CA LEU A 67 -19.85 11.48 -13.78
C LEU A 67 -19.02 11.02 -14.99
N GLU A 68 -19.05 9.74 -15.32
CA GLU A 68 -18.43 9.24 -16.55
C GLU A 68 -19.48 9.25 -17.66
N VAL A 69 -19.48 10.36 -18.40
CA VAL A 69 -20.21 10.50 -19.65
C VAL A 69 -19.21 10.96 -20.69
N ASP A 70 -19.26 10.38 -21.89
CA ASP A 70 -18.46 10.83 -23.01
C ASP A 70 -18.85 12.29 -23.36
N GLN A 71 -18.06 13.23 -22.84
CA GLN A 71 -18.32 14.66 -22.96
C GLN A 71 -18.31 15.15 -24.41
N THR A 72 -17.78 14.36 -25.35
CA THR A 72 -17.77 14.73 -26.78
C THR A 72 -19.13 14.53 -27.45
N GLN A 73 -20.03 13.76 -26.82
CA GLN A 73 -21.37 13.44 -27.32
C GLN A 73 -22.44 14.33 -26.67
N LEU A 74 -22.20 14.84 -25.45
CA LEU A 74 -23.15 15.67 -24.70
C LEU A 74 -23.61 16.95 -25.42
N PRO A 75 -22.74 17.73 -26.10
CA PRO A 75 -23.16 18.93 -26.82
C PRO A 75 -24.01 18.64 -28.06
N LYS A 76 -24.07 17.37 -28.51
CA LYS A 76 -24.89 16.94 -29.65
C LYS A 76 -26.31 16.56 -29.24
N LEU A 77 -26.57 16.43 -27.94
CA LEU A 77 -27.90 16.14 -27.41
C LEU A 77 -28.71 17.42 -27.30
N SER A 78 -30.00 17.33 -27.62
CA SER A 78 -30.93 18.42 -27.34
C SER A 78 -31.11 18.56 -25.82
N LYS A 79 -31.38 19.78 -25.35
CA LYS A 79 -31.57 20.07 -23.92
C LYS A 79 -32.65 19.20 -23.27
N ALA A 80 -33.76 18.98 -23.99
CA ALA A 80 -34.85 18.10 -23.53
C ALA A 80 -34.40 16.63 -23.37
N THR A 81 -33.57 16.13 -24.29
CA THR A 81 -33.04 14.76 -24.22
C THR A 81 -32.04 14.61 -23.08
N PHE A 82 -31.22 15.62 -22.83
CA PHE A 82 -30.27 15.60 -21.73
C PHE A 82 -30.97 15.51 -20.37
N ASP A 83 -31.99 16.34 -20.17
CA ASP A 83 -32.79 16.36 -18.94
C ASP A 83 -33.52 15.00 -18.74
N GLU A 84 -34.09 14.43 -19.82
CA GLU A 84 -34.79 13.14 -19.78
C GLU A 84 -33.85 11.96 -19.45
N VAL A 85 -32.61 11.97 -19.95
CA VAL A 85 -31.60 10.92 -19.71
C VAL A 85 -31.14 10.91 -18.24
N PHE A 86 -31.04 12.07 -17.61
CA PHE A 86 -30.75 12.19 -16.18
C PHE A 86 -31.95 11.78 -15.32
N GLU A 87 -33.17 12.27 -15.63
CA GLU A 87 -34.37 11.92 -14.87
C GLU A 87 -34.71 10.42 -14.93
N LYS A 88 -34.47 9.77 -16.08
CA LYS A 88 -34.68 8.33 -16.25
C LYS A 88 -33.55 7.45 -15.70
N GLY A 89 -32.50 8.03 -15.14
CA GLY A 89 -31.42 7.29 -14.47
C GLY A 89 -30.44 6.57 -15.39
N PHE A 90 -30.40 6.90 -16.68
CA PHE A 90 -29.42 6.35 -17.63
C PHE A 90 -28.00 6.83 -17.35
N THR A 91 -27.86 7.97 -16.67
CA THR A 91 -26.60 8.49 -16.15
C THR A 91 -26.77 8.79 -14.66
N PHE A 92 -25.94 8.18 -13.82
CA PHE A 92 -25.96 8.41 -12.37
C PHE A 92 -24.54 8.70 -11.85
N TYR A 93 -24.45 9.49 -10.78
CA TYR A 93 -23.20 9.73 -10.09
C TYR A 93 -22.85 8.51 -9.24
N ALA A 94 -21.74 7.84 -9.58
CA ALA A 94 -21.19 6.80 -8.73
C ALA A 94 -20.20 7.41 -7.73
N ASP A 95 -20.28 6.98 -6.49
CA ASP A 95 -19.33 7.35 -5.45
C ASP A 95 -17.97 6.70 -5.73
N VAL A 96 -16.94 7.53 -5.85
CA VAL A 96 -15.56 7.07 -5.88
C VAL A 96 -15.11 6.91 -4.45
N MET A 97 -14.80 5.67 -4.08
CA MET A 97 -14.36 5.31 -2.74
C MET A 97 -12.82 5.21 -2.72
N SER A 98 -12.18 5.74 -1.67
CA SER A 98 -10.77 5.45 -1.43
C SER A 98 -10.57 3.97 -1.13
N ARG A 99 -9.45 3.39 -1.57
CA ARG A 99 -9.10 2.00 -1.21
C ARG A 99 -8.87 1.92 0.30
N ALA A 100 -9.48 0.92 0.93
CA ALA A 100 -9.10 0.54 2.28
C ALA A 100 -7.65 0.02 2.26
N ALA A 101 -6.84 0.39 3.25
CA ALA A 101 -5.46 -0.05 3.36
C ALA A 101 -5.17 -0.57 4.77
N LYS A 102 -4.39 -1.65 4.86
CA LYS A 102 -3.90 -2.20 6.13
C LYS A 102 -3.10 -1.12 6.90
N SER A 103 -3.13 -1.19 8.22
CA SER A 103 -2.29 -0.37 9.10
C SER A 103 -0.81 -0.43 8.70
N ARG A 104 -0.19 0.74 8.58
CA ARG A 104 1.24 0.87 8.33
C ARG A 104 1.98 0.66 9.65
N VAL A 105 3.08 -0.10 9.60
CA VAL A 105 3.96 -0.32 10.75
C VAL A 105 5.32 0.27 10.42
N GLU A 106 5.69 1.36 11.09
CA GLU A 106 6.97 2.02 10.96
C GLU A 106 7.89 1.66 12.11
N ILE A 107 9.16 1.39 11.82
CA ILE A 107 10.18 1.06 12.82
C ILE A 107 11.27 2.11 12.70
N LYS A 108 11.58 2.81 13.79
CA LYS A 108 12.71 3.74 13.89
C LYS A 108 13.65 3.25 14.99
N LEU A 109 14.86 2.86 14.61
CA LEU A 109 15.88 2.46 15.56
C LEU A 109 16.44 3.70 16.27
N ALA A 110 16.81 3.55 17.54
CA ALA A 110 17.57 4.57 18.24
C ALA A 110 18.96 4.70 17.57
N ALA A 111 19.40 5.94 17.36
CA ALA A 111 20.71 6.26 16.82
C ALA A 111 21.81 6.06 17.86
#